data_AF-A0A9W4CG53-F1
#
_entry.id   AF-A0A9W4CG53-F1
#
_cell.length_a   1.000
_cell.length_b   1.000
_cell.length_c   1.000
_cell.angle_alpha   90.00
_cell.angle_beta   90.00
_cell.angle_gamma   90.00
#
_symmetry.space_group_name_H-M   'P 1'
#
loop_
_entity.id
_entity.type
_entity.pdbx_description
1 polymer ?
#
loop_
_entity_poly.entity_id
_entity_poly.type
_entity_poly.pdbx_seq_one_letter_code
_entity_poly.pdbx_strand_id
1 'polypeptide(L)'
;MAIIWNAKLALQLLRQCQPIIDIESAIDYLWSKLNTYQLLNLYQELFPVEWEKSQSEIYSENNSHSPKELEFISLVNEYLFPIDDLIIETAYEERLYQIPVSPKGIDWQDEEEGIDALRTGWQLLLPLSKSGRWWLETVEGTQGEAWYKCTFGYSLKDITHPEKINLKLLKKLAFRATSPINAFPIALALLDLETDNIWLDQIACSESYWSRNIELRPWKLEEVQFLTHQWNQATQLLNQAYELIEWIETDPNTNFSHLLALWNLTLDLK
;
A
#
# COMPACT_ATOMS: atom_id res chain seq x y z
N MET A 1 -12.77 31.03 38.59
CA MET A 1 -12.30 30.21 37.45
C MET A 1 -13.26 29.09 37.02
N ALA A 2 -14.26 28.69 37.81
CA ALA A 2 -15.22 27.64 37.43
C ALA A 2 -16.29 28.05 36.37
N ILE A 3 -16.60 29.35 36.24
CA ILE A 3 -17.66 29.85 35.34
C ILE A 3 -17.23 29.84 33.86
N ILE A 4 -15.95 30.08 33.59
CA ILE A 4 -15.40 30.11 32.22
C ILE A 4 -15.39 28.70 31.60
N TRP A 5 -15.15 27.67 32.41
CA TRP A 5 -15.23 26.26 31.99
C TRP A 5 -16.65 25.86 31.55
N ASN A 6 -17.68 26.38 32.23
CA ASN A 6 -19.07 26.09 31.88
C ASN A 6 -19.49 26.76 30.57
N ALA A 7 -19.04 28.00 30.32
CA ALA A 7 -19.35 28.72 29.08
C ALA A 7 -18.68 28.12 27.85
N LYS A 8 -17.39 27.71 27.93
CA LYS A 8 -16.68 27.07 26.82
C LYS A 8 -17.33 25.73 26.45
N LEU A 9 -17.62 24.90 27.45
CA LEU A 9 -18.28 23.62 27.25
C LEU A 9 -19.71 23.80 26.69
N ALA A 10 -20.48 24.75 27.21
CA ALA A 10 -21.81 25.06 26.70
C ALA A 10 -21.78 25.59 25.26
N LEU A 11 -20.81 26.43 24.91
CA LEU A 11 -20.58 26.88 23.53
C LEU A 11 -20.20 25.72 22.61
N GLN A 12 -19.33 24.80 23.06
CA GLN A 12 -18.99 23.60 22.30
C GLN A 12 -20.23 22.74 22.06
N LEU A 13 -21.04 22.48 23.10
CA LEU A 13 -22.29 21.73 22.98
C LEU A 13 -23.30 22.41 22.05
N LEU A 14 -23.44 23.73 22.11
CA LEU A 14 -24.32 24.48 21.22
C LEU A 14 -23.82 24.48 19.78
N ARG A 15 -22.49 24.55 19.56
CA ARG A 15 -21.88 24.41 18.23
C ARG A 15 -22.09 23.02 17.63
N GLN A 16 -22.28 21.99 18.45
CA GLN A 16 -22.67 20.65 17.97
C GLN A 16 -24.11 20.62 17.43
N CYS A 17 -24.98 21.56 17.82
CA CYS A 17 -26.33 21.66 17.28
C CYS A 17 -26.31 22.55 16.02
N GLN A 18 -25.82 22.02 14.90
CA GLN A 18 -25.95 22.73 13.62
C GLN A 18 -27.44 22.99 13.31
N PRO A 19 -27.82 24.18 12.82
CA PRO A 19 -29.18 24.43 12.38
C PRO A 19 -29.46 23.56 11.15
N ILE A 20 -30.18 22.47 11.37
CA ILE A 20 -30.64 21.58 10.30
C ILE A 20 -31.79 22.29 9.59
N ILE A 21 -31.48 22.86 8.42
CA ILE A 21 -32.41 23.70 7.64
C ILE A 21 -33.00 22.97 6.44
N ASP A 22 -32.39 21.86 6.00
CA ASP A 22 -32.84 20.99 4.93
C ASP A 22 -32.41 19.53 5.16
N ILE A 23 -32.82 18.65 4.23
CA ILE A 23 -32.57 17.20 4.32
C ILE A 23 -31.08 16.88 4.12
N GLU A 24 -30.40 17.58 3.24
CA GLU A 24 -28.97 17.35 2.93
C GLU A 24 -28.10 17.66 4.16
N SER A 25 -28.33 18.82 4.76
CA SER A 25 -27.71 19.24 6.02
C SER A 25 -28.00 18.25 7.16
N ALA A 26 -29.18 17.64 7.19
CA ALA A 26 -29.54 16.62 8.17
C ALA A 26 -28.75 15.32 7.97
N ILE A 27 -28.62 14.88 6.71
CA ILE A 27 -27.88 13.67 6.34
C ILE A 27 -26.40 13.84 6.66
N ASP A 28 -25.79 14.96 6.25
CA ASP A 28 -24.38 15.26 6.52
C ASP A 28 -24.08 15.30 8.02
N TYR A 29 -24.95 15.94 8.79
CA TYR A 29 -24.85 15.95 10.25
C TYR A 29 -24.86 14.54 10.83
N LEU A 30 -25.80 13.69 10.40
CA LEU A 30 -25.90 12.31 10.89
C LEU A 30 -24.70 11.46 10.49
N TRP A 31 -24.18 11.62 9.27
CA TRP A 31 -22.96 10.92 8.83
C TRP A 31 -21.73 11.35 9.61
N SER A 32 -21.55 12.65 9.83
CA SER A 32 -20.47 13.18 10.65
C SER A 32 -20.53 12.62 12.08
N LYS A 33 -21.72 12.59 12.69
CA LYS A 33 -21.91 12.01 14.02
C LYS A 33 -21.68 10.50 14.06
N LEU A 34 -22.17 9.77 13.08
CA LEU A 34 -21.92 8.32 12.98
C LEU A 34 -20.42 8.05 12.89
N ASN A 35 -19.70 8.76 12.02
CA ASN A 35 -18.26 8.63 11.89
C ASN A 35 -17.52 9.02 13.18
N THR A 36 -17.96 10.06 13.89
CA THR A 36 -17.42 10.43 15.21
C THR A 36 -17.50 9.27 16.20
N TYR A 37 -18.69 8.68 16.34
CA TYR A 37 -18.89 7.56 17.26
C TYR A 37 -18.07 6.34 16.86
N GLN A 38 -17.95 6.05 15.56
CA GLN A 38 -17.13 4.94 15.07
C GLN A 38 -15.66 5.13 15.44
N LEU A 39 -15.07 6.29 15.14
CA LEU A 39 -13.65 6.56 15.43
C LEU A 39 -13.36 6.53 16.93
N LEU A 40 -14.18 7.18 17.76
CA LEU A 40 -13.97 7.21 19.20
C LEU A 40 -14.15 5.83 19.85
N ASN A 41 -15.12 5.02 19.36
CA ASN A 41 -15.28 3.65 19.81
C ASN A 41 -14.06 2.78 19.44
N LEU A 42 -13.55 2.92 18.22
CA LEU A 42 -12.33 2.22 17.79
C LEU A 42 -11.12 2.65 18.61
N TYR A 43 -11.00 3.95 18.95
CA TYR A 43 -9.92 4.42 19.80
C TYR A 43 -9.96 3.73 21.18
N GLN A 44 -11.12 3.69 21.81
CA GLN A 44 -11.30 2.98 23.08
C GLN A 44 -10.95 1.49 23.02
N GLU A 45 -11.33 0.81 21.94
CA GLU A 45 -11.12 -0.63 21.80
C GLU A 45 -9.67 -0.99 21.45
N LEU A 46 -9.02 -0.23 20.57
CA LEU A 46 -7.70 -0.55 20.03
C LEU A 46 -6.55 0.00 20.87
N PHE A 47 -6.73 1.18 21.49
CA PHE A 47 -5.70 1.87 22.27
C PHE A 47 -6.27 2.36 23.61
N PRO A 48 -6.74 1.43 24.48
CA PRO A 48 -7.43 1.80 25.72
C PRO A 48 -6.53 2.60 26.69
N VAL A 49 -5.23 2.33 26.70
CA VAL A 49 -4.28 3.00 27.60
C VAL A 49 -4.05 4.45 27.17
N GLU A 50 -3.87 4.68 25.87
CA GLU A 50 -3.73 5.99 25.26
C GLU A 50 -5.04 6.78 25.41
N TRP A 51 -6.19 6.14 25.18
CA TRP A 51 -7.51 6.72 25.37
C TRP A 51 -7.73 7.29 26.78
N GLU A 52 -7.37 6.51 27.81
CA GLU A 52 -7.52 6.89 29.21
C GLU A 52 -6.58 8.04 29.61
N LYS A 53 -5.39 8.10 29.02
CA LYS A 53 -4.39 9.14 29.30
C LYS A 53 -4.69 10.44 28.52
N SER A 54 -5.33 10.34 27.36
CA SER A 54 -5.61 11.45 26.46
C SER A 54 -6.40 12.57 27.15
N GLN A 55 -5.85 13.78 27.10
CA GLN A 55 -6.50 15.02 27.54
C GLN A 55 -7.13 15.79 26.36
N SER A 56 -7.14 15.19 25.16
CA SER A 56 -7.64 15.82 23.94
C SER A 56 -9.15 16.02 23.98
N GLU A 57 -9.62 17.11 23.36
CA GLU A 57 -11.03 17.43 23.30
C GLU A 57 -11.76 16.48 22.32
N ILE A 58 -12.95 15.99 22.72
CA ILE A 58 -13.81 15.10 21.90
C ILE A 58 -14.66 15.86 20.87
N TYR A 59 -14.63 17.19 20.90
CA TYR A 59 -15.41 18.05 20.03
C TYR A 59 -14.49 18.91 19.17
N SER A 60 -14.82 19.02 17.88
CA SER A 60 -14.23 19.98 16.96
C SER A 60 -14.98 21.32 16.98
N GLU A 61 -14.30 22.40 16.61
CA GLU A 61 -14.94 23.72 16.42
C GLU A 61 -15.62 23.87 15.05
N ASN A 62 -15.26 23.02 14.09
CA ASN A 62 -15.74 22.97 12.70
C ASN A 62 -16.26 21.55 12.38
N ASN A 63 -16.67 21.30 11.13
CA ASN A 63 -17.14 19.97 10.69
C ASN A 63 -16.00 18.96 10.41
N SER A 64 -14.74 19.30 10.74
CA SER A 64 -13.57 18.41 10.60
C SER A 64 -13.44 17.45 11.77
N HIS A 65 -12.30 16.77 11.89
CA HIS A 65 -12.02 15.88 13.01
C HIS A 65 -11.81 16.64 14.34
N SER A 66 -12.26 16.03 15.44
CA SER A 66 -11.90 16.52 16.78
C SER A 66 -10.43 16.21 17.11
N PRO A 67 -9.80 16.96 18.03
CA PRO A 67 -8.44 16.64 18.47
C PRO A 67 -8.26 15.20 18.92
N LYS A 68 -9.27 14.61 19.59
CA LYS A 68 -9.21 13.21 20.04
C LYS A 68 -9.38 12.20 18.91
N GLU A 69 -10.09 12.55 17.83
CA GLU A 69 -10.16 11.72 16.61
C GLU A 69 -8.83 11.74 15.85
N LEU A 70 -8.19 12.91 15.74
CA LEU A 70 -6.89 13.05 15.08
C LEU A 70 -5.79 12.28 15.83
N GLU A 71 -5.85 12.26 17.16
CA GLU A 71 -4.97 11.42 17.99
C GLU A 71 -5.13 9.93 17.64
N PHE A 72 -6.36 9.44 17.51
CA PHE A 72 -6.63 8.08 17.07
C PHE A 72 -6.08 7.79 15.68
N ILE A 73 -6.36 8.66 14.69
CA ILE A 73 -5.88 8.50 13.31
C ILE A 73 -4.35 8.44 13.29
N SER A 74 -3.68 9.26 14.10
CA SER A 74 -2.22 9.26 14.25
C SER A 74 -1.70 7.95 14.83
N LEU A 75 -2.36 7.40 15.86
CA LEU A 75 -2.01 6.10 16.45
C LEU A 75 -2.20 4.95 15.46
N VAL A 76 -3.26 4.99 14.64
CA VAL A 76 -3.47 4.00 13.56
C VAL A 76 -2.29 4.05 12.58
N ASN A 77 -1.92 5.25 12.13
CA ASN A 77 -0.79 5.46 11.21
C ASN A 77 0.55 4.96 11.79
N GLU A 78 0.77 5.19 13.09
CA GLU A 78 2.03 4.86 13.76
C GLU A 78 2.15 3.35 14.08
N TYR A 79 1.07 2.72 14.54
CA TYR A 79 1.14 1.38 15.15
C TYR A 79 0.46 0.27 14.36
N LEU A 80 -0.46 0.58 13.44
CA LEU A 80 -1.27 -0.44 12.76
C LEU A 80 -0.92 -0.58 11.29
N PHE A 81 -1.10 0.49 10.52
CA PHE A 81 -0.80 0.53 9.10
C PHE A 81 -0.66 1.98 8.64
N PRO A 82 0.16 2.25 7.61
CA PRO A 82 0.41 3.60 7.15
C PRO A 82 -0.82 4.18 6.46
N ILE A 83 -1.10 5.43 6.76
CA ILE A 83 -2.00 6.30 6.02
C ILE A 83 -1.10 7.31 5.31
N ASP A 84 -1.39 7.62 4.05
CA ASP A 84 -0.56 8.56 3.29
C ASP A 84 -0.46 9.94 3.96
N ASP A 85 0.72 10.53 3.95
CA ASP A 85 0.99 11.81 4.61
C ASP A 85 0.06 12.91 4.11
N LEU A 86 -0.23 12.97 2.81
CA LEU A 86 -1.15 13.95 2.25
C LEU A 86 -2.60 13.73 2.74
N ILE A 87 -2.98 12.47 2.99
CA ILE A 87 -4.29 12.14 3.57
C ILE A 87 -4.34 12.53 5.05
N ILE A 88 -3.25 12.30 5.80
CA ILE A 88 -3.13 12.73 7.19
C ILE A 88 -3.21 14.26 7.28
N GLU A 89 -2.49 14.99 6.43
CA GLU A 89 -2.57 16.45 6.34
C GLU A 89 -4.00 16.92 6.05
N THR A 90 -4.65 16.28 5.08
CA THR A 90 -6.04 16.56 4.72
C THR A 90 -7.01 16.30 5.88
N ALA A 91 -6.75 15.30 6.73
CA ALA A 91 -7.60 14.97 7.87
C ALA A 91 -7.71 16.10 8.90
N TYR A 92 -6.76 17.04 8.93
CA TYR A 92 -6.85 18.23 9.78
C TYR A 92 -7.88 19.26 9.28
N GLU A 93 -8.20 19.23 7.99
CA GLU A 93 -9.12 20.16 7.34
C GLU A 93 -10.46 19.51 7.02
N GLU A 94 -10.44 18.25 6.60
CA GLU A 94 -11.57 17.48 6.13
C GLU A 94 -11.76 16.18 6.91
N ARG A 95 -12.97 15.64 6.82
CA ARG A 95 -13.35 14.44 7.56
C ARG A 95 -13.09 13.17 6.73
N LEU A 96 -12.26 12.28 7.27
CA LEU A 96 -12.03 10.94 6.74
C LEU A 96 -13.18 9.99 7.12
N TYR A 97 -14.19 9.93 6.25
CA TYR A 97 -15.32 9.03 6.42
C TYR A 97 -14.95 7.55 6.27
N GLN A 98 -13.85 7.25 5.57
CA GLN A 98 -13.36 5.91 5.28
C GLN A 98 -11.83 5.87 5.42
N ILE A 99 -11.28 4.67 5.54
CA ILE A 99 -9.86 4.35 5.55
C ILE A 99 -9.39 4.23 4.10
N PRO A 100 -8.50 5.10 3.62
CA PRO A 100 -7.89 4.95 2.32
C PRO A 100 -6.73 3.96 2.38
N VAL A 101 -6.72 2.99 1.48
CA VAL A 101 -5.67 1.97 1.36
C VAL A 101 -4.71 2.40 0.26
N SER A 102 -3.72 3.22 0.60
CA SER A 102 -2.75 3.71 -0.39
C SER A 102 -1.87 2.57 -0.91
N PRO A 103 -1.56 2.54 -2.23
CA PRO A 103 -0.62 1.57 -2.79
C PRO A 103 0.75 1.66 -2.11
N LYS A 104 1.33 0.50 -1.76
CA LYS A 104 2.66 0.33 -1.17
C LYS A 104 3.50 -0.73 -1.90
N GLY A 105 2.99 -1.23 -3.04
CA GLY A 105 3.67 -2.19 -3.90
C GLY A 105 4.77 -1.57 -4.76
N ILE A 106 5.18 -2.29 -5.80
CA ILE A 106 6.17 -1.82 -6.77
C ILE A 106 5.43 -1.13 -7.92
N ASP A 107 5.33 0.19 -7.86
CA ASP A 107 4.61 1.00 -8.85
C ASP A 107 5.52 1.39 -10.02
N TRP A 108 5.90 0.41 -10.84
CA TRP A 108 6.74 0.62 -12.02
C TRP A 108 5.94 0.86 -13.30
N GLN A 109 4.62 0.71 -13.23
CA GLN A 109 3.69 0.89 -14.34
C GLN A 109 3.14 2.33 -14.41
N ASP A 110 3.56 3.20 -13.49
CA ASP A 110 3.27 4.63 -13.52
C ASP A 110 3.79 5.27 -14.83
N GLU A 111 3.00 6.15 -15.42
CA GLU A 111 3.34 6.87 -16.65
C GLU A 111 4.36 7.99 -16.41
N GLU A 112 4.45 8.54 -15.19
CA GLU A 112 5.34 9.67 -14.87
C GLU A 112 6.77 9.22 -14.53
N GLU A 113 6.91 8.25 -13.60
CA GLU A 113 8.22 7.75 -13.13
C GLU A 113 8.66 6.48 -13.87
N GLY A 114 7.70 5.59 -14.14
CA GLY A 114 7.85 4.38 -14.94
C GLY A 114 9.05 3.48 -14.61
N ILE A 115 9.59 2.85 -15.64
CA ILE A 115 10.69 1.89 -15.53
C ILE A 115 12.01 2.54 -15.07
N ASP A 116 12.20 3.83 -15.31
CA ASP A 116 13.46 4.53 -15.03
C ASP A 116 13.65 4.79 -13.52
N ALA A 117 12.55 4.95 -12.77
CA ALA A 117 12.58 5.04 -11.30
C ALA A 117 12.76 3.68 -10.62
N LEU A 118 12.51 2.58 -11.34
CA LEU A 118 12.63 1.23 -10.81
C LEU A 118 14.11 0.87 -10.56
N ARG A 119 14.43 0.36 -9.37
CA ARG A 119 15.82 -0.07 -9.07
C ARG A 119 16.30 -1.12 -10.07
N THR A 120 17.60 -1.11 -10.37
CA THR A 120 18.21 -1.97 -11.38
C THR A 120 17.97 -3.46 -11.13
N GLY A 121 17.96 -3.92 -9.88
CA GLY A 121 17.67 -5.34 -9.58
C GLY A 121 16.25 -5.75 -9.95
N TRP A 122 15.26 -4.85 -9.80
CA TRP A 122 13.89 -5.09 -10.25
C TRP A 122 13.79 -5.06 -11.78
N GLN A 123 14.41 -4.07 -12.43
CA GLN A 123 14.47 -3.97 -13.90
C GLN A 123 15.03 -5.27 -14.52
N LEU A 124 16.06 -5.85 -13.89
CA LEU A 124 16.68 -7.09 -14.35
C LEU A 124 15.71 -8.28 -14.33
N LEU A 125 14.75 -8.31 -13.41
CA LEU A 125 13.75 -9.37 -13.29
C LEU A 125 12.58 -9.26 -14.28
N LEU A 126 12.43 -8.13 -14.98
CA LEU A 126 11.27 -7.87 -15.85
C LEU A 126 10.97 -9.00 -16.87
N PRO A 127 11.96 -9.60 -17.58
CA PRO A 127 11.66 -10.69 -18.52
C PRO A 127 11.09 -11.96 -17.90
N LEU A 128 11.22 -12.12 -16.58
CA LEU A 128 10.77 -13.27 -15.81
C LEU A 128 9.39 -13.02 -15.18
N SER A 129 8.95 -11.76 -15.10
CA SER A 129 7.58 -11.38 -14.72
C SER A 129 6.66 -11.36 -15.94
N LYS A 130 5.36 -11.63 -15.78
CA LYS A 130 4.41 -11.58 -16.89
C LYS A 130 4.25 -10.16 -17.42
N SER A 131 4.00 -9.21 -16.52
CA SER A 131 3.74 -7.81 -16.85
C SER A 131 4.98 -7.13 -17.43
N GLY A 132 6.15 -7.37 -16.81
CA GLY A 132 7.42 -6.86 -17.33
C GLY A 132 7.79 -7.45 -18.69
N ARG A 133 7.56 -8.75 -18.90
CA ARG A 133 7.81 -9.39 -20.20
C ARG A 133 6.91 -8.82 -21.28
N TRP A 134 5.61 -8.67 -20.99
CA TRP A 134 4.65 -8.07 -21.91
C TRP A 134 5.07 -6.64 -22.28
N TRP A 135 5.44 -5.81 -21.29
CA TRP A 135 5.91 -4.45 -21.54
C TRP A 135 7.13 -4.43 -22.46
N LEU A 136 8.14 -5.25 -22.17
CA LEU A 136 9.37 -5.34 -22.98
C LEU A 136 9.12 -5.72 -24.44
N GLU A 137 8.11 -6.54 -24.70
CA GLU A 137 7.75 -7.01 -26.05
C GLU A 137 6.79 -6.06 -26.80
N THR A 138 6.05 -5.20 -26.08
CA THR A 138 4.97 -4.38 -26.66
C THR A 138 5.32 -2.91 -26.84
N VAL A 139 6.33 -2.37 -26.14
CA VAL A 139 6.82 -1.01 -26.35
C VAL A 139 7.25 -0.82 -27.82
N GLU A 140 6.86 0.31 -28.42
CA GLU A 140 6.92 0.57 -29.86
C GLU A 140 8.23 0.10 -30.52
N GLY A 141 8.11 -0.70 -31.58
CA GLY A 141 9.23 -1.01 -32.48
C GLY A 141 10.41 -1.76 -31.85
N THR A 142 10.17 -2.71 -30.94
CA THR A 142 11.19 -3.51 -30.21
C THR A 142 12.12 -2.69 -29.30
N GLN A 143 11.75 -1.44 -28.97
CA GLN A 143 12.57 -0.59 -28.14
C GLN A 143 12.77 -1.15 -26.73
N GLY A 144 11.77 -1.82 -26.15
CA GLY A 144 11.89 -2.50 -24.85
C GLY A 144 12.94 -3.62 -24.86
N GLU A 145 12.86 -4.55 -25.81
CA GLU A 145 13.86 -5.60 -26.01
C GLU A 145 15.26 -5.02 -26.27
N ALA A 146 15.36 -4.01 -27.13
CA ALA A 146 16.63 -3.37 -27.46
C ALA A 146 17.24 -2.67 -26.24
N TRP A 147 16.43 -1.94 -25.47
CA TRP A 147 16.85 -1.32 -24.21
C TRP A 147 17.37 -2.37 -23.23
N TYR A 148 16.58 -3.41 -22.95
CA TYR A 148 16.97 -4.44 -21.97
C TYR A 148 18.27 -5.13 -22.37
N LYS A 149 18.43 -5.45 -23.66
CA LYS A 149 19.66 -6.05 -24.18
C LYS A 149 20.86 -5.11 -24.09
N CYS A 150 20.69 -3.82 -24.35
CA CYS A 150 21.77 -2.84 -24.23
C CYS A 150 22.18 -2.61 -22.78
N THR A 151 21.21 -2.56 -21.87
CA THR A 151 21.42 -2.29 -20.44
C THR A 151 22.03 -3.49 -19.72
N PHE A 152 21.54 -4.70 -19.97
CA PHE A 152 21.89 -5.90 -19.20
C PHE A 152 22.64 -6.97 -19.99
N GLY A 153 22.76 -6.84 -21.31
CA GLY A 153 23.46 -7.81 -22.16
C GLY A 153 22.68 -9.10 -22.46
N TYR A 154 21.45 -9.25 -21.94
CA TYR A 154 20.62 -10.43 -22.15
C TYR A 154 19.62 -10.23 -23.29
N SER A 155 19.43 -11.28 -24.09
CA SER A 155 18.42 -11.33 -25.15
C SER A 155 17.16 -12.04 -24.66
N LEU A 156 15.98 -11.46 -24.93
CA LEU A 156 14.70 -12.06 -24.55
C LEU A 156 14.43 -13.41 -25.20
N LYS A 157 15.12 -13.70 -26.31
CA LYS A 157 15.06 -15.00 -27.00
C LYS A 157 15.76 -16.12 -26.23
N ASP A 158 16.73 -15.76 -25.40
CA ASP A 158 17.52 -16.70 -24.61
C ASP A 158 16.91 -16.91 -23.21
N ILE A 159 15.91 -16.11 -22.84
CA ILE A 159 15.17 -16.22 -21.59
C ILE A 159 13.81 -16.86 -21.88
N THR A 160 13.53 -17.99 -21.22
CA THR A 160 12.25 -18.69 -21.36
C THR A 160 11.08 -17.80 -20.92
N HIS A 161 10.06 -17.70 -21.79
CA HIS A 161 8.86 -16.91 -21.55
C HIS A 161 8.09 -17.35 -20.29
N PRO A 162 7.59 -16.43 -19.44
CA PRO A 162 6.88 -16.75 -18.19
C PRO A 162 5.65 -17.63 -18.38
N GLU A 163 4.94 -17.54 -19.52
CA GLU A 163 3.79 -18.43 -19.81
C GLU A 163 4.16 -19.92 -19.91
N LYS A 164 5.43 -20.24 -20.20
CA LYS A 164 5.89 -21.63 -20.32
C LYS A 164 6.33 -22.23 -18.99
N ILE A 165 6.33 -21.43 -17.93
CA ILE A 165 6.98 -21.77 -16.66
C ILE A 165 5.96 -22.35 -15.69
N ASN A 166 6.37 -23.44 -15.03
CA ASN A 166 5.56 -24.03 -13.97
C ASN A 166 5.76 -23.26 -12.66
N LEU A 167 4.93 -22.24 -12.43
CA LEU A 167 5.00 -21.40 -11.22
C LEU A 167 4.89 -22.20 -9.91
N LYS A 168 4.09 -23.28 -9.89
CA LYS A 168 3.97 -24.14 -8.70
C LYS A 168 5.28 -24.85 -8.39
N LEU A 169 6.00 -25.30 -9.42
CA LEU A 169 7.31 -25.91 -9.26
C LEU A 169 8.36 -24.85 -8.89
N LEU A 170 8.33 -23.67 -9.52
CA LEU A 170 9.22 -22.56 -9.18
C LEU A 170 9.13 -22.22 -7.68
N LYS A 171 7.92 -22.05 -7.15
CA LYS A 171 7.68 -21.80 -5.72
C LYS A 171 8.31 -22.89 -4.84
N LYS A 172 8.19 -24.18 -5.23
CA LYS A 172 8.79 -25.30 -4.49
C LYS A 172 10.31 -25.32 -4.54
N LEU A 173 10.91 -25.02 -5.70
CA LEU A 173 12.36 -25.01 -5.87
C LEU A 173 12.97 -23.81 -5.14
N ALA A 174 12.39 -22.63 -5.30
CA ALA A 174 12.81 -21.42 -4.58
C ALA A 174 12.72 -21.61 -3.06
N PHE A 175 11.63 -22.20 -2.56
CA PHE A 175 11.49 -22.49 -1.12
C PHE A 175 12.62 -23.38 -0.55
N ARG A 176 13.24 -24.23 -1.38
CA ARG A 176 14.37 -25.07 -0.99
C ARG A 176 15.72 -24.35 -1.12
N ALA A 177 15.77 -23.25 -1.84
CA ALA A 177 16.96 -22.42 -1.94
C ALA A 177 17.18 -21.64 -0.64
N THR A 178 18.43 -21.22 -0.40
CA THR A 178 18.75 -20.35 0.73
C THR A 178 18.30 -18.92 0.45
N SER A 179 18.06 -18.15 1.52
CA SER A 179 17.91 -16.70 1.38
C SER A 179 19.15 -16.11 0.66
N PRO A 180 18.96 -15.14 -0.25
CA PRO A 180 17.69 -14.48 -0.58
C PRO A 180 16.95 -15.06 -1.80
N ILE A 181 17.49 -16.10 -2.44
CA ILE A 181 16.92 -16.71 -3.66
C ILE A 181 15.50 -17.27 -3.43
N ASN A 182 15.18 -17.68 -2.21
CA ASN A 182 13.85 -18.15 -1.85
C ASN A 182 12.74 -17.10 -2.02
N ALA A 183 13.08 -15.81 -1.99
CA ALA A 183 12.14 -14.71 -2.22
C ALA A 183 11.86 -14.45 -3.71
N PHE A 184 12.51 -15.17 -4.63
CA PHE A 184 12.35 -14.95 -6.07
C PHE A 184 10.89 -15.01 -6.57
N PRO A 185 10.05 -15.99 -6.19
CA PRO A 185 8.64 -15.98 -6.58
C PRO A 185 7.85 -14.79 -6.00
N ILE A 186 8.26 -14.25 -4.85
CA ILE A 186 7.63 -13.09 -4.22
C ILE A 186 7.94 -11.84 -5.03
N ALA A 187 9.21 -11.66 -5.43
CA ALA A 187 9.61 -10.55 -6.29
C ALA A 187 8.87 -10.54 -7.64
N LEU A 188 8.67 -11.71 -8.25
CA LEU A 188 7.87 -11.81 -9.47
C LEU A 188 6.40 -11.45 -9.23
N ALA A 189 5.81 -11.95 -8.14
CA ALA A 189 4.42 -11.62 -7.79
C ALA A 189 4.23 -10.13 -7.51
N LEU A 190 5.22 -9.46 -6.89
CA LEU A 190 5.21 -8.01 -6.68
C LEU A 190 5.24 -7.22 -8.00
N LEU A 191 6.08 -7.63 -8.96
CA LEU A 191 6.14 -6.99 -10.29
C LEU A 191 4.84 -7.19 -11.09
N ASP A 192 4.18 -8.33 -10.88
CA ASP A 192 2.94 -8.70 -11.56
C ASP A 192 1.68 -8.23 -10.83
N LEU A 193 1.79 -7.66 -9.61
CA LEU A 193 0.67 -7.29 -8.74
C LEU A 193 -0.27 -8.49 -8.43
N GLU A 194 0.33 -9.66 -8.22
CA GLU A 194 -0.34 -10.94 -7.96
C GLU A 194 0.06 -11.51 -6.58
N THR A 195 0.18 -10.67 -5.55
CA THR A 195 0.58 -11.09 -4.19
C THR A 195 -0.59 -11.50 -3.29
N ASP A 196 -1.84 -11.30 -3.74
CA ASP A 196 -3.07 -11.40 -2.95
C ASP A 196 -3.07 -10.46 -1.73
N ASN A 197 -2.35 -9.35 -1.82
CA ASN A 197 -2.23 -8.36 -0.75
C ASN A 197 -2.73 -6.98 -1.20
N ILE A 198 -3.79 -6.51 -0.52
CA ILE A 198 -4.45 -5.23 -0.78
C ILE A 198 -3.49 -4.03 -0.83
N TRP A 199 -2.40 -4.04 -0.07
CA TRP A 199 -1.44 -2.93 -0.07
C TRP A 199 -0.47 -3.00 -1.25
N LEU A 200 -0.21 -4.19 -1.78
CA LEU A 200 0.85 -4.44 -2.75
C LEU A 200 0.34 -4.55 -4.19
N ASP A 201 -0.93 -4.92 -4.37
CA ASP A 201 -1.51 -5.22 -5.68
C ASP A 201 -2.35 -4.06 -6.25
N GLN A 202 -2.19 -2.85 -5.72
CA GLN A 202 -2.84 -1.64 -6.23
C GLN A 202 -1.89 -0.85 -7.13
N ILE A 203 -2.45 -0.21 -8.18
CA ILE A 203 -1.73 0.71 -9.07
C ILE A 203 -2.17 2.12 -8.75
N ALA A 204 -1.24 3.07 -8.55
CA ALA A 204 -1.59 4.47 -8.41
C ALA A 204 -1.88 5.11 -9.79
N CYS A 205 -2.82 4.54 -10.57
CA CYS A 205 -3.15 5.06 -11.88
C CYS A 205 -4.15 6.21 -11.75
N SER A 206 -3.68 7.46 -11.71
CA SER A 206 -4.49 8.64 -12.06
C SER A 206 -3.68 9.93 -12.18
N GLU A 207 -4.09 10.81 -13.10
CA GLU A 207 -3.56 12.17 -13.35
C GLU A 207 -3.65 13.13 -12.14
N SER A 208 -4.39 12.81 -11.07
CA SER A 208 -4.40 13.62 -9.84
C SER A 208 -4.50 12.76 -8.58
N TYR A 209 -3.80 13.17 -7.53
CA TYR A 209 -3.78 12.48 -6.24
C TYR A 209 -5.19 12.15 -5.69
N TRP A 210 -6.15 13.04 -5.93
CA TRP A 210 -7.56 12.93 -5.51
C TRP A 210 -8.42 12.00 -6.37
N SER A 211 -7.91 11.59 -7.53
CA SER A 211 -8.59 10.68 -8.47
C SER A 211 -7.96 9.29 -8.50
N ARG A 212 -7.01 9.00 -7.60
CA ARG A 212 -6.39 7.68 -7.52
C ARG A 212 -7.50 6.66 -7.25
N ASN A 213 -7.43 5.52 -7.92
CA ASN A 213 -8.29 4.36 -7.65
C ASN A 213 -7.87 3.72 -6.31
N ILE A 214 -7.95 4.49 -5.22
CA ILE A 214 -7.61 4.06 -3.87
C ILE A 214 -8.79 3.27 -3.35
N GLU A 215 -8.50 2.07 -2.86
CA GLU A 215 -9.52 1.29 -2.19
C GLU A 215 -9.91 1.95 -0.86
N LEU A 216 -11.21 2.19 -0.67
CA LEU A 216 -11.76 2.81 0.53
C LEU A 216 -12.45 1.76 1.40
N ARG A 217 -12.00 1.63 2.66
CA ARG A 217 -12.55 0.68 3.64
C ARG A 217 -13.28 1.40 4.77
N PRO A 218 -14.38 0.87 5.31
CA PRO A 218 -15.10 1.54 6.37
C PRO A 218 -14.34 1.49 7.70
N TRP A 219 -14.51 2.52 8.53
CA TRP A 219 -14.00 2.53 9.91
C TRP A 219 -14.76 1.53 10.78
N LYS A 220 -14.29 0.28 10.79
CA LYS A 220 -14.79 -0.82 11.63
C LYS A 220 -13.63 -1.61 12.21
N LEU A 221 -13.86 -2.25 13.36
CA LEU A 221 -12.82 -3.02 14.04
C LEU A 221 -12.29 -4.16 13.15
N GLU A 222 -13.21 -4.89 12.52
CA GLU A 222 -12.87 -6.00 11.60
C GLU A 222 -11.98 -5.55 10.43
N GLU A 223 -12.28 -4.39 9.85
CA GLU A 223 -11.49 -3.85 8.73
C GLU A 223 -10.14 -3.30 9.20
N VAL A 224 -10.09 -2.62 10.34
CA VAL A 224 -8.82 -2.12 10.90
C VAL A 224 -7.89 -3.30 11.22
N GLN A 225 -8.41 -4.37 11.82
CA GLN A 225 -7.65 -5.58 12.11
C GLN A 225 -7.21 -6.30 10.84
N PHE A 226 -8.09 -6.41 9.84
CA PHE A 226 -7.76 -6.98 8.54
C PHE A 226 -6.62 -6.19 7.85
N LEU A 227 -6.76 -4.87 7.76
CA LEU A 227 -5.76 -3.99 7.15
C LEU A 227 -4.42 -4.04 7.89
N THR A 228 -4.44 -4.09 9.22
CA THR A 228 -3.24 -4.29 10.06
C THR A 228 -2.56 -5.61 9.74
N HIS A 229 -3.33 -6.69 9.62
CA HIS A 229 -2.81 -8.01 9.27
C HIS A 229 -2.17 -8.01 7.87
N GLN A 230 -2.88 -7.47 6.89
CA GLN A 230 -2.39 -7.35 5.51
C GLN A 230 -1.14 -6.47 5.43
N TRP A 231 -1.04 -5.40 6.23
CA TRP A 231 0.12 -4.53 6.25
C TRP A 231 1.36 -5.22 6.82
N ASN A 232 1.20 -5.98 7.90
CA ASN A 232 2.29 -6.78 8.46
C ASN A 232 2.78 -7.82 7.47
N GLN A 233 1.87 -8.48 6.73
CA GLN A 233 2.25 -9.39 5.65
C GLN A 233 2.96 -8.66 4.51
N ALA A 234 2.44 -7.50 4.09
CA ALA A 234 3.02 -6.70 3.01
C ALA A 234 4.46 -6.31 3.34
N THR A 235 4.70 -5.82 4.56
CA THR A 235 6.02 -5.45 5.06
C THR A 235 7.00 -6.63 5.01
N GLN A 236 6.55 -7.83 5.40
CA GLN A 236 7.39 -9.03 5.34
C GLN A 236 7.75 -9.42 3.90
N LEU A 237 6.76 -9.39 2.99
CA LEU A 237 6.97 -9.71 1.58
C LEU A 237 7.93 -8.70 0.92
N LEU A 238 7.73 -7.41 1.18
CA LEU A 238 8.60 -6.34 0.69
C LEU A 238 10.03 -6.51 1.20
N ASN A 239 10.22 -6.72 2.50
CA ASN A 239 11.56 -6.90 3.08
C ASN A 239 12.29 -8.09 2.44
N GLN A 240 11.62 -9.23 2.28
CA GLN A 240 12.20 -10.41 1.63
C GLN A 240 12.57 -10.15 0.17
N ALA A 241 11.71 -9.45 -0.56
CA ALA A 241 12.00 -9.11 -1.94
C ALA A 241 13.14 -8.09 -2.05
N TYR A 242 13.20 -7.08 -1.18
CA TYR A 242 14.30 -6.11 -1.17
C TYR A 242 15.65 -6.75 -0.82
N GLU A 243 15.71 -7.72 0.09
CA GLU A 243 16.92 -8.51 0.33
C GLU A 243 17.41 -9.22 -0.94
N LEU A 244 16.48 -9.77 -1.74
CA LEU A 244 16.80 -10.36 -3.05
C LEU A 244 17.30 -9.32 -4.04
N ILE A 245 16.63 -8.17 -4.13
CA ILE A 245 17.03 -7.10 -5.06
C ILE A 245 18.41 -6.56 -4.72
N GLU A 246 18.69 -6.31 -3.44
CA GLU A 246 20.03 -5.91 -2.97
C GLU A 246 21.07 -6.95 -3.34
N TRP A 247 20.77 -8.24 -3.12
CA TRP A 247 21.66 -9.31 -3.51
C TRP A 247 21.91 -9.34 -5.01
N ILE A 248 20.88 -9.22 -5.86
CA ILE A 248 21.04 -9.11 -7.32
C ILE A 248 21.98 -7.95 -7.65
N GLU A 249 21.78 -6.77 -7.05
CA GLU A 249 22.56 -5.57 -7.35
C GLU A 249 24.03 -5.65 -6.93
N THR A 250 24.39 -6.51 -5.96
CA THR A 250 25.81 -6.69 -5.57
C THR A 250 26.68 -7.31 -6.66
N ASP A 251 26.13 -8.26 -7.44
CA ASP A 251 26.78 -8.85 -8.62
C ASP A 251 25.71 -9.26 -9.65
N PRO A 252 25.22 -8.30 -10.46
CA PRO A 252 24.05 -8.50 -11.31
C PRO A 252 24.19 -9.68 -12.27
N ASN A 253 25.36 -9.86 -12.87
CA ASN A 253 25.58 -10.91 -13.87
C ASN A 253 25.59 -12.30 -13.23
N THR A 254 26.35 -12.47 -12.15
CA THR A 254 26.46 -13.77 -11.47
C THR A 254 25.15 -14.14 -10.79
N ASN A 255 24.56 -13.21 -10.04
CA ASN A 255 23.39 -13.50 -9.22
C ASN A 255 22.13 -13.71 -10.07
N PHE A 256 21.96 -12.95 -11.15
CA PHE A 256 20.89 -13.21 -12.11
C PHE A 256 21.06 -14.54 -12.84
N SER A 257 22.31 -14.96 -13.14
CA SER A 257 22.54 -16.28 -13.75
C SER A 257 22.06 -17.43 -12.85
N HIS A 258 22.17 -17.30 -11.53
CA HIS A 258 21.61 -18.28 -10.59
C HIS A 258 20.07 -18.31 -10.64
N LEU A 259 19.42 -17.15 -10.77
CA LEU A 259 17.96 -17.07 -10.91
C LEU A 259 17.50 -17.67 -12.24
N LEU A 260 18.23 -17.41 -13.34
CA LEU A 260 17.96 -18.03 -14.64
C LEU A 260 18.14 -19.55 -14.61
N ALA A 261 19.16 -20.06 -13.91
CA ALA A 261 19.32 -21.50 -13.72
C ALA A 261 18.12 -22.10 -12.99
N LEU A 262 17.67 -21.48 -11.89
CA LEU A 262 16.49 -21.89 -11.15
C LEU A 262 15.21 -21.84 -12.00
N TRP A 263 15.05 -20.78 -12.79
CA TRP A 263 13.95 -20.58 -13.72
C TRP A 263 13.86 -21.71 -14.75
N ASN A 264 14.99 -22.06 -15.38
CA ASN A 264 15.04 -23.07 -16.42
C ASN A 264 14.84 -24.50 -15.87
N LEU A 265 15.22 -24.79 -14.62
CA LEU A 265 14.94 -26.08 -13.97
C LEU A 265 13.44 -26.42 -13.90
N THR A 266 12.57 -25.41 -14.00
CA THR A 266 11.11 -25.62 -14.00
C THR A 266 10.59 -26.28 -15.29
N LEU A 267 11.40 -26.30 -16.36
CA LEU A 267 11.04 -26.85 -17.67
C LEU A 267 11.42 -28.33 -17.79
N ASP A 268 12.51 -28.74 -17.14
CA ASP A 268 13.12 -30.07 -17.27
C ASP A 268 12.46 -31.13 -16.40
N LEU A 269 11.76 -30.71 -15.34
CA LEU A 269 11.05 -31.57 -14.40
C LEU A 269 9.56 -31.64 -14.78
N LYS A 270 9.26 -32.30 -15.91
CA LYS A 270 7.88 -32.67 -16.30
C LYS A 270 7.47 -34.02 -15.71
#